data_AF-A0A816J4C6-F1
#
_entry.id   AF-A0A816J4C6-F1
#
_cell.length_a   1.000
_cell.length_b   1.000
_cell.length_c   1.000
_cell.angle_alpha   90.00
_cell.angle_beta   90.00
_cell.angle_gamma   90.00
#
_symmetry.space_group_name_H-M   'P 1'
#
loop_
_entity.id
_entity.type
_entity.pdbx_description
1 polymer ?
#
loop_
_entity_poly.entity_id
_entity_poly.type
_entity_poly.pdbx_seq_one_letter_code
_entity_poly.pdbx_strand_id
1 'polypeptide(L)'
;MVGRKKKPKACDNGSHEDRISQLPDDLISHILTHLSTCDVLRTSLLSKRWISLWERVPDLDLDSRSFSSFDALVRFTNRLLDKHKLSWIRKLRLNIRTHGIDDTSHLTPWIDAAVTQNIQHLDVHFASLFMDQVQIPLNLYTCATLVHLRLYGACMVNAPEVFSLPCLKIMQLEYVNYPNEATLVKLISGSPVLEDLTVLRPSAILEVCSQRLKRVYINQPFSKWSGY
;
A
#
# COMPACT_ATOMS: atom_id res chain seq x y z
N MET A 1 29.31 53.25 47.38
CA MET A 1 28.97 51.92 47.95
C MET A 1 27.48 51.68 47.77
N VAL A 2 27.08 50.75 46.89
CA VAL A 2 25.99 49.76 47.09
C VAL A 2 26.21 48.71 45.98
N GLY A 3 26.74 47.55 46.35
CA GLY A 3 27.01 46.44 45.44
C GLY A 3 25.71 45.69 45.12
N ARG A 4 25.41 45.53 43.82
CA ARG A 4 24.35 44.61 43.37
C ARG A 4 24.93 43.20 43.32
N LYS A 5 24.39 42.34 44.19
CA LYS A 5 24.68 40.91 44.34
C LYS A 5 24.50 40.17 43.01
N LYS A 6 25.52 39.42 42.58
CA LYS A 6 25.40 38.38 41.54
C LYS A 6 24.56 37.23 42.10
N LYS A 7 23.48 36.86 41.40
CA LYS A 7 22.74 35.61 41.65
C LYS A 7 23.61 34.41 41.23
N PRO A 8 23.58 33.28 41.96
CA PRO A 8 24.35 32.10 41.59
C PRO A 8 23.80 31.50 40.29
N LYS A 9 24.70 31.02 39.43
CA LYS A 9 24.35 30.14 38.31
C LYS A 9 23.80 28.85 38.92
N ALA A 10 22.52 28.57 38.68
CA ALA A 10 22.00 27.23 38.90
C ALA A 10 22.67 26.28 37.90
N CYS A 11 23.43 25.32 38.41
CA CYS A 11 23.67 24.06 37.71
C CYS A 11 22.38 23.24 37.85
N ASP A 12 21.64 23.11 36.76
CA ASP A 12 21.09 21.83 36.32
C ASP A 12 20.37 22.10 34.98
N ASN A 13 21.07 21.86 33.89
CA ASN A 13 20.39 21.53 32.64
C ASN A 13 20.92 20.16 32.30
N GLY A 14 20.27 19.11 32.82
CA GLY A 14 20.32 17.80 32.22
C GLY A 14 20.13 18.00 30.72
N SER A 15 21.22 17.88 29.96
CA SER A 15 21.17 17.83 28.52
C SER A 15 20.27 16.64 28.23
N HIS A 16 19.04 16.90 27.80
CA HIS A 16 18.27 15.92 27.06
C HIS A 16 19.12 15.63 25.82
N GLU A 17 20.07 14.71 25.96
CA GLU A 17 20.86 14.22 24.84
C GLU A 17 19.85 13.73 23.81
N ASP A 18 19.92 14.30 22.62
CA ASP A 18 19.07 13.87 21.52
C ASP A 18 19.57 12.50 21.04
N ARG A 19 19.12 11.48 21.76
CA ARG A 19 19.49 10.08 21.54
C ARG A 19 18.99 9.58 20.19
N ILE A 20 17.92 10.17 19.64
CA ILE A 20 17.38 9.77 18.34
C ILE A 20 18.31 10.27 17.22
N SER A 21 18.80 11.51 17.32
CA SER A 21 19.80 12.02 16.37
C SER A 21 21.15 11.32 16.46
N GLN A 22 21.45 10.58 17.52
CA GLN A 22 22.67 9.78 17.64
C GLN A 22 22.56 8.38 17.02
N LEU A 23 21.36 7.91 16.66
CA LEU A 23 21.20 6.60 16.01
C LEU A 23 21.89 6.58 14.64
N PRO A 24 22.48 5.46 14.20
CA PRO A 24 22.94 5.26 12.82
C PRO A 24 21.81 5.42 11.80
N ASP A 25 22.17 5.84 10.59
CA ASP A 25 21.23 6.06 9.48
C ASP A 25 20.37 4.84 9.19
N ASP A 26 20.93 3.63 9.23
CA ASP A 26 20.19 2.41 8.92
C ASP A 26 19.11 2.10 9.98
N LEU A 27 19.35 2.45 11.25
CA LEU A 27 18.33 2.31 12.30
C LEU A 27 17.22 3.34 12.14
N ILE A 28 17.56 4.58 11.77
CA ILE A 28 16.56 5.61 11.49
C ILE A 28 15.73 5.22 10.26
N SER A 29 16.35 4.79 9.16
CA SER A 29 15.64 4.27 7.99
C SER A 29 14.74 3.10 8.36
N HIS A 30 15.20 2.18 9.21
CA HIS A 30 14.35 1.10 9.70
C HIS A 30 13.14 1.62 10.50
N ILE A 31 13.33 2.58 11.40
CA ILE A 31 12.21 3.22 12.11
C ILE A 31 11.22 3.85 11.12
N LEU A 32 11.71 4.56 10.11
CA LEU A 32 10.88 5.20 9.10
C LEU A 32 10.04 4.19 8.29
N THR A 33 10.52 2.96 8.07
CA THR A 33 9.72 1.91 7.39
C THR A 33 8.47 1.48 8.17
N HIS A 34 8.38 1.80 9.46
CA HIS A 34 7.21 1.48 10.30
C HIS A 34 6.22 2.65 10.43
N LEU A 35 6.52 3.80 9.82
CA LEU A 35 5.69 5.00 9.87
C LEU A 35 4.87 5.14 8.58
N SER A 36 3.73 5.83 8.68
CA SER A 36 3.00 6.25 7.48
C SER A 36 3.82 7.26 6.68
N THR A 37 3.61 7.36 5.36
CA THR A 37 4.32 8.34 4.51
C THR A 37 4.18 9.76 5.05
N CYS A 38 2.99 10.13 5.53
CA CYS A 38 2.73 11.43 6.12
C CYS A 38 3.56 11.65 7.39
N ASP A 39 3.68 10.65 8.25
CA ASP A 39 4.47 10.75 9.47
C ASP A 39 5.97 10.80 9.17
N VAL A 40 6.46 10.01 8.21
CA VAL A 40 7.84 10.12 7.74
C VAL A 40 8.13 11.53 7.22
N LEU A 41 7.25 12.09 6.39
CA LEU A 41 7.42 13.46 5.90
C LEU A 41 7.34 14.51 7.01
N ARG A 42 6.54 14.31 8.06
CA ARG A 42 6.56 15.18 9.24
C ARG A 42 7.91 15.11 9.96
N THR A 43 8.48 13.90 10.12
CA THR A 43 9.82 13.75 10.70
C THR A 43 10.91 14.38 9.85
N SER A 44 10.70 14.52 8.54
CA SER A 44 11.63 15.20 7.63
C SER A 44 11.84 16.68 7.97
N LEU A 45 10.93 17.29 8.74
CA LEU A 45 11.08 18.65 9.27
C LEU A 45 12.10 18.76 10.41
N LEU A 46 12.47 17.64 11.04
CA LEU A 46 13.38 17.64 12.20
C LEU A 46 14.82 17.98 11.79
N SER A 47 15.30 17.49 10.65
CA SER A 47 16.57 17.92 10.06
C SER A 47 16.73 17.45 8.62
N LYS A 48 17.70 18.04 7.90
CA LYS A 48 18.08 17.63 6.53
C LYS A 48 18.42 16.14 6.42
N ARG A 49 18.92 15.54 7.50
CA ARG A 49 19.26 14.11 7.55
C ARG A 49 18.02 13.23 7.40
N TRP A 50 16.91 13.59 8.05
CA TRP A 50 15.66 12.84 7.93
C TRP A 50 15.07 12.94 6.52
N ILE A 51 15.23 14.08 5.84
CA ILE A 51 14.87 14.23 4.42
C ILE A 51 15.64 13.23 3.55
N SER A 52 16.97 13.16 3.69
CA SER A 52 17.79 12.23 2.90
C SER A 52 17.50 10.76 3.22
N LEU A 53 17.10 10.44 4.45
CA LEU A 53 16.79 9.08 4.85
C LEU A 53 15.42 8.63 4.34
N TRP A 54 14.45 9.53 4.24
CA TRP A 54 13.16 9.25 3.60
C TRP A 54 13.33 8.73 2.17
N GLU A 55 14.24 9.31 1.38
CA GLU A 55 14.50 8.87 0.00
C GLU A 55 15.03 7.42 -0.10
N ARG A 56 15.40 6.79 1.02
CA ARG A 56 15.85 5.40 1.10
C ARG A 56 14.74 4.42 1.53
N VAL A 57 13.56 4.89 1.95
CA VAL A 57 12.52 4.07 2.59
C VAL A 57 11.56 3.52 1.54
N PRO A 58 11.68 2.26 1.06
CA PRO A 58 11.01 1.73 -0.15
C PRO A 58 9.48 1.55 -0.07
N ASP A 59 8.85 2.09 0.97
CA ASP A 59 7.46 1.86 1.32
C ASP A 59 6.67 3.17 1.18
N LEU A 60 5.63 3.14 0.35
CA LEU A 60 4.68 4.23 0.18
C LEU A 60 3.34 3.82 0.78
N ASP A 61 3.03 4.34 1.96
CA ASP A 61 1.74 4.15 2.65
C ASP A 61 0.88 5.41 2.57
N LEU A 62 -0.23 5.32 1.83
CA LEU A 62 -1.18 6.39 1.59
C LEU A 62 -2.55 6.02 2.21
N ASP A 63 -2.77 6.45 3.45
CA ASP A 63 -4.07 6.34 4.13
C ASP A 63 -4.83 7.66 4.00
N SER A 64 -6.06 7.61 3.47
CA SER A 64 -6.88 8.81 3.27
C SER A 64 -7.16 9.57 4.57
N ARG A 65 -7.16 8.89 5.72
CA ARG A 65 -7.35 9.51 7.05
C ARG A 65 -6.16 10.36 7.49
N SER A 66 -4.99 10.19 6.88
CA SER A 66 -3.80 10.99 7.15
C SER A 66 -3.83 12.35 6.44
N PHE A 67 -4.80 12.58 5.56
CA PHE A 67 -4.98 13.82 4.81
C PHE A 67 -6.25 14.55 5.24
N SER A 68 -6.25 15.88 5.11
CA SER A 68 -7.42 16.71 5.44
C SER A 68 -8.59 16.51 4.48
N SER A 69 -8.31 16.03 3.27
CA SER A 69 -9.30 15.74 2.22
C SER A 69 -8.70 14.78 1.20
N PHE A 70 -9.56 14.16 0.38
CA PHE A 70 -9.12 13.34 -0.75
C PHE A 70 -8.35 14.15 -1.79
N ASP A 71 -8.75 15.40 -2.07
CA ASP A 71 -7.99 16.30 -2.95
C ASP A 71 -6.56 16.58 -2.44
N ALA A 72 -6.39 16.76 -1.12
CA ALA A 72 -5.07 16.94 -0.54
C ALA A 72 -4.17 15.72 -0.74
N LEU A 73 -4.73 14.51 -0.60
CA LEU A 73 -4.06 13.26 -0.95
C LEU A 73 -3.69 13.24 -2.45
N VAL A 74 -4.63 13.57 -3.34
CA VAL A 74 -4.39 13.55 -4.79
C VAL A 74 -3.25 14.48 -5.18
N ARG A 75 -3.30 15.73 -4.72
CA ARG A 75 -2.24 16.72 -4.95
C ARG A 75 -0.90 16.27 -4.41
N PHE A 76 -0.90 15.64 -3.23
CA PHE A 76 0.31 15.11 -2.63
C PHE A 76 0.90 13.98 -3.47
N THR A 77 0.11 12.97 -3.81
CA THR A 77 0.54 11.79 -4.55
C THR A 77 1.01 12.15 -5.95
N ASN A 78 0.28 13.02 -6.66
CA ASN A 78 0.70 13.46 -8.00
C ASN A 78 2.06 14.18 -7.95
N ARG A 79 2.29 15.06 -6.96
CA ARG A 79 3.59 15.70 -6.78
C ARG A 79 4.70 14.71 -6.42
N LEU A 80 4.38 13.64 -5.69
CA LEU A 80 5.33 12.59 -5.35
C LEU A 80 5.72 11.80 -6.62
N LEU A 81 4.73 11.43 -7.43
CA LEU A 81 4.90 10.72 -8.70
C LEU A 81 5.70 11.55 -9.72
N ASP A 82 5.47 12.87 -9.76
CA ASP A 82 6.20 13.78 -10.66
C ASP A 82 7.67 13.93 -10.27
N LYS A 83 7.95 14.01 -8.96
CA LYS A 83 9.30 14.25 -8.43
C LYS A 83 10.14 13.00 -8.33
N HIS A 84 9.52 11.86 -8.09
CA HIS A 84 10.16 10.57 -7.99
C HIS A 84 9.55 9.65 -9.03
N LYS A 85 10.31 9.30 -10.07
CA LYS A 85 10.07 8.01 -10.72
C LYS A 85 10.04 7.00 -9.58
N LEU A 86 8.94 6.25 -9.40
CA LEU A 86 8.76 5.30 -8.29
C LEU A 86 9.77 4.14 -8.29
N SER A 87 10.89 4.27 -9.00
CA SER A 87 11.93 3.26 -9.25
C SER A 87 12.58 2.72 -7.99
N TRP A 88 12.45 3.42 -6.85
CA TRP A 88 12.94 2.94 -5.56
C TRP A 88 11.84 2.31 -4.68
N ILE A 89 10.56 2.54 -5.00
CA ILE A 89 9.42 2.04 -4.22
C ILE A 89 9.20 0.56 -4.53
N ARG A 90 9.22 -0.27 -3.48
CA ARG A 90 8.96 -1.72 -3.57
C ARG A 90 7.59 -2.09 -3.05
N LYS A 91 6.98 -1.23 -2.24
CA LYS A 91 5.68 -1.46 -1.63
C LYS A 91 4.79 -0.22 -1.72
N LEU A 92 3.58 -0.41 -2.22
CA LEU A 92 2.53 0.60 -2.26
C LEU A 92 1.35 0.08 -1.46
N ARG A 93 0.95 0.87 -0.47
CA ARG A 93 -0.27 0.67 0.29
C ARG A 93 -1.19 1.86 0.04
N LEU A 94 -2.36 1.60 -0.52
CA LEU A 94 -3.44 2.56 -0.69
C LEU A 94 -4.58 2.17 0.25
N ASN A 95 -4.89 3.00 1.25
CA ASN A 95 -6.03 2.78 2.15
C ASN A 95 -6.99 3.95 2.01
N ILE A 96 -7.92 3.84 1.06
CA ILE A 96 -8.85 4.91 0.75
C ILE A 96 -10.22 4.56 1.30
N ARG A 97 -10.67 5.40 2.21
CA ARG A 97 -12.05 5.48 2.67
C ARG A 97 -12.68 6.70 2.01
N THR A 98 -13.65 6.48 1.14
CA THR A 98 -14.43 7.56 0.53
C THR A 98 -15.78 7.63 1.23
N HIS A 99 -16.26 8.84 1.50
CA HIS A 99 -17.55 9.08 2.16
C HIS A 99 -18.62 9.53 1.15
N GLY A 100 -18.52 9.11 -0.12
CA GLY A 100 -19.46 9.50 -1.17
C GLY A 100 -18.85 9.51 -2.57
N ILE A 101 -19.31 10.44 -3.40
CA ILE A 101 -18.89 10.65 -4.80
C ILE A 101 -17.54 11.41 -4.81
N ASP A 102 -16.51 10.77 -4.27
CA ASP A 102 -15.13 11.24 -4.48
C ASP A 102 -14.69 10.73 -5.86
N ASP A 103 -14.15 11.61 -6.71
CA ASP A 103 -13.58 11.22 -8.00
C ASP A 103 -12.33 10.35 -7.76
N THR A 104 -12.47 9.05 -7.96
CA THR A 104 -11.41 8.07 -7.75
C THR A 104 -10.57 7.80 -8.99
N SER A 105 -10.78 8.54 -10.09
CA SER A 105 -10.08 8.35 -11.37
C SER A 105 -8.55 8.43 -11.26
N HIS A 106 -8.04 9.11 -10.22
CA HIS A 106 -6.61 9.21 -9.92
C HIS A 106 -5.98 7.93 -9.39
N LEU A 107 -6.76 7.01 -8.81
CA LEU A 107 -6.23 5.83 -8.12
C LEU A 107 -5.66 4.80 -9.10
N THR A 108 -6.33 4.58 -10.23
CA THR A 108 -5.86 3.65 -11.27
C THR A 108 -4.48 4.08 -11.83
N PRO A 109 -4.24 5.34 -12.24
CA PRO A 109 -2.92 5.83 -12.63
C PRO A 109 -1.82 5.61 -11.58
N TRP A 110 -2.13 5.73 -10.29
CA TRP A 110 -1.13 5.51 -9.23
C TRP A 110 -0.71 4.05 -9.15
N ILE A 111 -1.67 3.14 -9.25
CA ILE A 111 -1.40 1.70 -9.29
C ILE A 111 -0.60 1.37 -10.55
N ASP A 112 -1.01 1.89 -11.71
CA ASP A 112 -0.37 1.66 -13.00
C ASP A 112 1.10 2.12 -13.01
N ALA A 113 1.35 3.32 -12.49
CA ALA A 113 2.70 3.84 -12.35
C ALA A 113 3.57 2.96 -11.45
N ALA A 114 3.01 2.46 -10.35
CA ALA A 114 3.75 1.63 -9.40
C ALA A 114 4.07 0.24 -9.99
N VAL A 115 3.11 -0.38 -10.68
CA VAL A 115 3.32 -1.65 -11.38
C VAL A 115 4.35 -1.52 -12.49
N THR A 116 4.29 -0.43 -13.27
CA THR A 116 5.27 -0.12 -14.32
C THR A 116 6.69 0.06 -13.77
N GLN A 117 6.83 0.40 -12.50
CA GLN A 117 8.11 0.51 -11.80
C GLN A 117 8.51 -0.78 -11.07
N ASN A 118 7.92 -1.92 -11.44
CA ASN A 118 8.28 -3.25 -10.97
C ASN A 118 8.10 -3.44 -9.45
N ILE A 119 7.00 -2.91 -8.91
CA ILE A 119 6.67 -3.07 -7.50
C ILE A 119 6.64 -4.54 -7.07
N GLN A 120 7.01 -4.81 -5.82
CA GLN A 120 6.97 -6.16 -5.26
C GLN A 120 5.71 -6.38 -4.44
N HIS A 121 5.21 -5.36 -3.74
CA HIS A 121 4.12 -5.48 -2.79
C HIS A 121 3.05 -4.44 -3.10
N LEU A 122 1.86 -4.88 -3.46
CA LEU A 122 0.70 -4.02 -3.67
C LEU A 122 -0.38 -4.36 -2.66
N ASP A 123 -0.79 -3.39 -1.84
CA ASP A 123 -1.90 -3.48 -0.90
C ASP A 123 -2.88 -2.34 -1.17
N VAL A 124 -4.06 -2.70 -1.62
CA VAL A 124 -5.06 -1.75 -2.08
C VAL A 124 -6.35 -2.03 -1.34
N HIS A 125 -6.74 -1.09 -0.49
CA HIS A 125 -7.94 -1.17 0.32
C HIS A 125 -8.87 0.00 -0.01
N PHE A 126 -9.97 -0.31 -0.67
CA PHE A 126 -11.01 0.63 -1.04
C PHE A 126 -12.30 0.32 -0.29
N ALA A 127 -12.60 1.14 0.70
CA ALA A 127 -13.87 1.10 1.41
C ALA A 127 -14.76 2.24 0.88
N SER A 128 -15.60 1.89 -0.08
CA SER A 128 -16.58 2.78 -0.72
C SER A 128 -17.97 2.14 -0.68
N LEU A 129 -19.02 2.97 -0.68
CA LEU A 129 -20.40 2.50 -0.88
C LEU A 129 -20.62 1.95 -2.30
N PHE A 130 -19.78 2.37 -3.25
CA PHE A 130 -19.80 1.93 -4.65
C PHE A 130 -18.50 1.16 -4.95
N MET A 131 -18.61 -0.17 -5.09
CA MET A 131 -17.49 -1.10 -5.21
C MET A 131 -16.80 -1.10 -6.59
N ASP A 132 -17.26 -0.27 -7.53
CA ASP A 132 -16.82 -0.31 -8.94
C ASP A 132 -15.93 0.84 -9.39
N GLN A 133 -15.43 1.61 -8.44
CA GLN A 133 -14.80 2.90 -8.70
C GLN A 133 -13.31 2.79 -9.07
N VAL A 134 -12.61 1.76 -8.58
CA VAL A 134 -11.17 1.62 -8.86
C VAL A 134 -10.88 0.38 -9.69
N GLN A 135 -10.33 0.64 -10.87
CA GLN A 135 -9.95 -0.38 -11.83
C GLN A 135 -8.49 -0.77 -11.66
N ILE A 136 -8.25 -2.07 -11.54
CA ILE A 136 -6.90 -2.61 -11.53
C ILE A 136 -6.34 -2.58 -12.95
N PRO A 137 -5.16 -1.97 -13.18
CA PRO A 137 -4.60 -1.83 -14.51
C PRO A 137 -4.10 -3.17 -15.08
N LEU A 138 -4.13 -3.29 -16.41
CA LEU A 138 -3.83 -4.54 -17.12
C LEU A 138 -2.39 -5.04 -16.92
N ASN A 139 -1.44 -4.14 -16.72
CA ASN A 139 -0.05 -4.47 -16.48
C ASN A 139 0.16 -5.22 -15.16
N LEU A 140 -0.78 -5.15 -14.20
CA LEU A 140 -0.68 -5.92 -12.96
C LEU A 140 -0.67 -7.43 -13.27
N TYR A 141 -1.48 -7.87 -14.23
CA TYR A 141 -1.65 -9.29 -14.56
C TYR A 141 -0.38 -9.98 -15.10
N THR A 142 0.61 -9.19 -15.53
CA THR A 142 1.89 -9.65 -16.07
C THR A 142 3.09 -9.13 -15.27
N CYS A 143 2.87 -8.61 -14.06
CA CYS A 143 3.91 -8.03 -13.23
C CYS A 143 4.84 -9.13 -12.68
N ALA A 144 6.01 -9.29 -13.32
CA ALA A 144 6.97 -10.34 -13.00
C ALA A 144 7.60 -10.22 -11.61
N THR A 145 7.62 -9.02 -11.02
CA THR A 145 8.26 -8.74 -9.73
C THR A 145 7.30 -8.78 -8.55
N LEU A 146 5.99 -8.87 -8.79
CA LEU A 146 4.98 -8.86 -7.73
C LEU A 146 5.08 -10.14 -6.89
N VAL A 147 5.25 -9.97 -5.57
CA VAL A 147 5.39 -11.02 -4.56
C VAL A 147 4.15 -11.08 -3.66
N HIS A 148 3.55 -9.94 -3.37
CA HIS A 148 2.38 -9.82 -2.50
C HIS A 148 1.32 -8.93 -3.14
N LEU A 149 0.12 -9.48 -3.31
CA LEU A 149 -1.04 -8.78 -3.81
C LEU A 149 -2.18 -8.86 -2.79
N ARG A 150 -2.63 -7.71 -2.31
CA ARG A 150 -3.86 -7.58 -1.53
C ARG A 150 -4.78 -6.56 -2.17
N LEU A 151 -5.99 -6.99 -2.50
CA LEU A 151 -7.05 -6.15 -3.04
C LEU A 151 -8.29 -6.28 -2.16
N TYR A 152 -8.82 -5.14 -1.72
CA TYR A 152 -10.09 -5.03 -1.04
C TYR A 152 -10.98 -4.01 -1.75
N GLY A 153 -12.18 -4.41 -2.19
CA GLY A 153 -13.15 -3.51 -2.81
C GLY A 153 -12.71 -2.91 -4.15
N ALA A 154 -11.90 -3.64 -4.92
CA ALA A 154 -11.38 -3.22 -6.22
C ALA A 154 -12.09 -3.96 -7.38
N CYS A 155 -12.03 -3.36 -8.57
CA CYS A 155 -12.51 -3.96 -9.81
C CYS A 155 -11.38 -4.44 -10.70
N MET A 156 -11.44 -5.70 -11.10
CA MET A 156 -10.60 -6.25 -12.14
C MET A 156 -11.24 -5.89 -13.49
N VAL A 157 -10.46 -5.40 -14.45
CA VAL A 157 -10.93 -5.12 -15.81
C VAL A 157 -10.70 -6.32 -16.73
N ASN A 158 -11.41 -6.36 -17.86
CA ASN A 158 -11.31 -7.43 -18.86
C ASN A 158 -9.85 -7.76 -19.19
N ALA A 159 -9.53 -9.02 -18.99
CA ALA A 159 -8.16 -9.47 -18.92
C ALA A 159 -7.52 -9.68 -20.31
N PRO A 160 -6.18 -9.54 -20.40
CA PRO A 160 -5.44 -10.03 -21.56
C PRO A 160 -5.57 -11.56 -21.68
N GLU A 161 -5.16 -12.11 -22.83
CA GLU A 161 -5.18 -13.56 -23.04
C GLU A 161 -4.28 -14.30 -22.03
N VAL A 162 -3.16 -13.68 -21.65
CA VAL A 162 -2.07 -14.27 -20.84
C VAL A 162 -1.93 -13.58 -19.48
N PHE A 163 -1.82 -14.38 -18.43
CA PHE A 163 -1.48 -13.96 -17.07
C PHE A 163 -0.11 -14.53 -16.70
N SER A 164 0.74 -13.72 -16.09
CA SER A 164 2.08 -14.15 -15.68
C SER A 164 2.54 -13.38 -14.44
N LEU A 165 2.43 -14.05 -13.30
CA LEU A 165 2.80 -13.56 -11.97
C LEU A 165 3.81 -14.52 -11.32
N PRO A 166 4.98 -14.71 -11.95
CA PRO A 166 5.93 -15.78 -11.62
C PRO A 166 6.50 -15.72 -10.19
N CYS A 167 6.48 -14.54 -9.55
CA CYS A 167 7.00 -14.35 -8.20
C CYS A 167 5.91 -14.25 -7.11
N LEU A 168 4.62 -14.30 -7.49
CA LEU A 168 3.53 -14.02 -6.57
C LEU A 168 3.35 -15.16 -5.57
N LYS A 169 3.58 -14.86 -4.28
CA LYS A 169 3.48 -15.83 -3.18
C LYS A 169 2.22 -15.66 -2.35
N ILE A 170 1.70 -14.44 -2.24
CA ILE A 170 0.54 -14.13 -1.40
C ILE A 170 -0.47 -13.36 -2.24
N MET A 171 -1.68 -13.88 -2.29
CA MET A 171 -2.81 -13.30 -3.01
C MET A 171 -4.02 -13.24 -2.09
N GLN A 172 -4.48 -12.02 -1.80
CA GLN A 172 -5.64 -11.77 -0.94
C GLN A 172 -6.63 -10.90 -1.71
N LEU A 173 -7.78 -11.49 -2.04
CA LEU A 173 -8.82 -10.86 -2.86
C LEU A 173 -10.12 -10.84 -2.07
N GLU A 174 -10.44 -9.69 -1.52
CA GLU A 174 -11.57 -9.48 -0.63
C GLU A 174 -12.56 -8.51 -1.27
N TYR A 175 -13.83 -8.91 -1.45
CA TYR A 175 -14.83 -8.03 -2.05
C TYR A 175 -14.46 -7.51 -3.47
N VAL A 176 -13.64 -8.25 -4.21
CA VAL A 176 -13.19 -7.90 -5.56
C VAL A 176 -14.28 -8.24 -6.59
N ASN A 177 -14.52 -7.33 -7.54
CA ASN A 177 -15.38 -7.58 -8.68
C ASN A 177 -14.54 -8.12 -9.85
N TYR A 178 -15.00 -9.23 -10.46
CA TYR A 178 -14.31 -9.88 -11.58
C TYR A 178 -15.16 -9.73 -12.84
N PRO A 179 -14.55 -9.46 -14.00
CA PRO A 179 -15.31 -9.27 -15.24
C PRO A 179 -15.92 -10.58 -15.75
N ASN A 180 -15.34 -11.73 -15.37
CA ASN A 180 -15.87 -13.07 -15.64
C ASN A 180 -15.24 -14.10 -14.68
N GLU A 181 -15.81 -15.30 -14.64
CA GLU A 181 -15.34 -16.43 -13.84
C GLU A 181 -13.90 -16.85 -14.16
N ALA A 182 -13.51 -16.80 -15.44
CA ALA A 182 -12.19 -17.24 -15.89
C ALA A 182 -11.05 -16.34 -15.38
N THR A 183 -11.33 -15.08 -15.03
CA THR A 183 -10.29 -14.11 -14.64
C THR A 183 -9.56 -14.54 -13.37
N LEU A 184 -10.32 -14.98 -12.36
CA LEU A 184 -9.74 -15.46 -11.10
C LEU A 184 -8.94 -16.75 -11.31
N VAL A 185 -9.47 -17.67 -12.12
CA VAL A 185 -8.78 -18.92 -12.47
C VAL A 185 -7.44 -18.65 -13.16
N LYS A 186 -7.42 -17.72 -14.14
CA LYS A 186 -6.20 -17.33 -14.85
C LYS A 186 -5.18 -16.62 -13.94
N LEU A 187 -5.65 -15.82 -12.98
CA LEU A 187 -4.77 -15.16 -12.01
C LEU A 187 -4.04 -16.18 -11.12
N ILE A 188 -4.77 -17.20 -10.67
CA ILE A 188 -4.21 -18.30 -9.86
C ILE A 188 -3.25 -19.15 -10.70
N SER A 189 -3.64 -19.56 -11.91
CA SER A 189 -2.79 -20.40 -12.77
C SER A 189 -1.55 -19.67 -13.29
N GLY A 190 -1.63 -18.35 -13.48
CA GLY A 190 -0.49 -17.48 -13.79
C GLY A 190 0.48 -17.28 -12.61
N SER A 191 0.17 -17.79 -11.41
CA SER A 191 0.94 -17.59 -10.17
C SER A 191 1.53 -18.91 -9.64
N PRO A 192 2.53 -19.51 -10.32
CA PRO A 192 3.01 -20.87 -10.04
C PRO A 192 3.69 -21.05 -8.67
N VAL A 193 4.10 -19.97 -8.02
CA VAL A 193 4.77 -19.99 -6.70
C VAL A 193 3.87 -19.58 -5.55
N LEU A 194 2.55 -19.52 -5.78
CA LEU A 194 1.57 -19.07 -4.79
C LEU A 194 1.56 -19.96 -3.54
N GLU A 195 1.81 -19.36 -2.38
CA GLU A 195 1.88 -20.02 -1.07
C GLU A 195 0.65 -19.72 -0.20
N ASP A 196 0.03 -18.55 -0.35
CA ASP A 196 -1.12 -18.10 0.44
C ASP A 196 -2.20 -17.51 -0.47
N LEU A 197 -3.39 -18.11 -0.45
CA LEU A 197 -4.55 -17.66 -1.21
C LEU A 197 -5.72 -17.38 -0.27
N THR A 198 -6.22 -16.14 -0.30
CA THR A 198 -7.46 -15.74 0.35
C THR A 198 -8.41 -15.15 -0.67
N VAL A 199 -9.62 -15.70 -0.78
CA VAL A 199 -10.67 -15.19 -1.66
C VAL A 199 -12.01 -15.12 -0.92
N LEU A 200 -12.59 -13.93 -0.82
CA LEU A 200 -13.94 -13.72 -0.27
C LEU A 200 -14.90 -13.34 -1.39
N ARG A 201 -16.01 -14.10 -1.50
CA ARG A 201 -16.99 -14.02 -2.60
C ARG A 201 -16.36 -14.34 -3.97
N PRO A 202 -15.79 -15.54 -4.17
CA PRO A 202 -15.36 -15.96 -5.50
C PRO A 202 -16.55 -15.97 -6.46
N SER A 203 -16.33 -15.49 -7.68
CA SER A 203 -17.32 -15.52 -8.76
C SER A 203 -17.44 -16.90 -9.43
N ALA A 204 -16.53 -17.83 -9.15
CA ALA A 204 -16.40 -19.12 -9.84
C ALA A 204 -16.08 -20.27 -8.89
N ILE A 205 -16.27 -21.51 -9.36
CA ILE A 205 -15.70 -22.71 -8.75
C ILE A 205 -14.19 -22.70 -8.98
N LEU A 206 -13.41 -22.80 -7.90
CA LEU A 206 -11.95 -22.71 -7.96
C LEU A 206 -11.32 -24.10 -7.90
N GLU A 207 -10.79 -24.57 -9.03
CA GLU A 207 -9.80 -25.65 -9.04
C GLU A 207 -8.42 -25.06 -8.78
N VAL A 208 -7.97 -25.11 -7.52
CA VAL A 208 -6.69 -24.53 -7.14
C VAL A 208 -5.56 -25.54 -7.35
N CYS A 209 -4.93 -25.49 -8.51
CA CYS A 209 -3.79 -26.33 -8.88
C CYS A 209 -2.46 -25.62 -8.59
N SER A 210 -2.11 -25.44 -7.31
CA SER A 210 -0.75 -24.97 -6.91
C SER A 210 -0.08 -26.01 -6.02
N GLN A 211 1.10 -26.48 -6.43
CA GLN A 211 1.90 -27.45 -5.67
C GLN A 211 2.61 -26.83 -4.45
N ARG A 212 2.62 -25.48 -4.34
CA ARG A 212 3.33 -24.76 -3.28
C ARG A 212 2.39 -24.10 -2.26
N LEU A 213 1.09 -24.28 -2.44
CA LEU A 213 0.08 -23.65 -1.62
C LEU A 213 0.10 -24.21 -0.20
N LYS A 214 0.29 -23.33 0.78
CA LYS A 214 0.34 -23.66 2.21
C LYS A 214 -0.94 -23.28 2.92
N ARG A 215 -1.62 -22.22 2.47
CA ARG A 215 -2.84 -21.70 3.08
C ARG A 215 -3.87 -21.34 2.02
N VAL A 216 -5.10 -21.80 2.25
CA VAL A 216 -6.26 -21.47 1.42
C VAL A 216 -7.40 -21.06 2.33
N TYR A 217 -7.92 -19.87 2.11
CA TYR A 217 -9.15 -19.40 2.74
C TYR A 217 -10.12 -18.93 1.67
N ILE A 218 -11.22 -19.67 1.52
CA ILE A 218 -12.29 -19.33 0.57
C ILE A 218 -13.57 -19.18 1.37
N ASN A 219 -14.20 -18.01 1.29
CA ASN A 219 -15.49 -17.75 1.94
C ASN A 219 -16.52 -17.35 0.90
N GLN A 220 -17.59 -18.13 0.77
CA GLN A 220 -18.82 -17.70 0.11
C GLN A 220 -19.88 -17.47 1.20
N PRO A 221 -20.31 -16.22 1.47
CA PRO A 221 -21.46 -16.01 2.33
C PRO A 221 -22.68 -16.65 1.64
N PHE A 222 -23.40 -17.49 2.37
CA PHE A 222 -24.63 -18.16 1.94
C PHE A 222 -25.46 -17.25 1.04
N SER A 223 -25.63 -17.65 -0.23
CA SER A 223 -26.73 -17.12 -1.04
C SER A 223 -28.01 -17.40 -0.25
N LYS A 224 -28.83 -16.37 -0.06
CA LYS A 224 -30.13 -16.52 0.59
C LYS A 224 -30.86 -17.71 -0.06
N TRP A 225 -31.21 -18.69 0.76
CA TRP A 225 -32.24 -19.68 0.44
C TRP A 225 -33.50 -18.92 -0.01
N SER A 226 -33.80 -18.91 -1.30
CA SER A 226 -35.17 -18.67 -1.78
C SER A 226 -35.91 -19.99 -1.66
N GLY A 227 -36.40 -20.29 -0.47
CA GLY A 227 -37.35 -21.36 -0.26
C GLY A 227 -38.71 -20.93 -0.81
N TYR A 228 -39.20 -21.71 -1.79
CA TYR A 228 -40.57 -21.80 -2.32
C TYR A 228 -41.19 -20.55 -2.96
#